data_AF-A0A1A9VKI6-F1
#
_entry.id   AF-A0A1A9VKI6-F1
#
_cell.length_a   1.000
_cell.length_b   1.000
_cell.length_c   1.000
_cell.angle_alpha   90.00
_cell.angle_beta   90.00
_cell.angle_gamma   90.00
#
_symmetry.space_group_name_H-M   'P 1'
#
loop_
_entity.id
_entity.type
_entity.pdbx_description
1 polymer ?
#
loop_
_entity_poly.entity_id
_entity_poly.type
_entity_poly.pdbx_seq_one_letter_code
_entity_poly.pdbx_strand_id
1 'polypeptide(L)'
;MKGQMRCQLKQKRKRKLSGSSFIKAIIFGNIGIENCSIDTMCQLLNEESVVMTKQGLDFRFTKEAVEFMKRMYNESMALFKNILQVDCRILQQFKSVKLLDSSYISLPNSMENMYKGYGTSYIGYESNTKSGIKLQLVFDYLNQTLDQLNITEGIRRV
;
A
#
# COMPACT_ATOMS: atom_id res chain seq x y z
N MET A 1 -52.14 -30.39 -8.88
CA MET A 1 -51.18 -30.43 -7.74
C MET A 1 -50.24 -29.24 -7.85
N LYS A 2 -50.24 -28.36 -6.84
CA LYS A 2 -49.47 -27.11 -6.82
C LYS A 2 -48.00 -27.41 -6.50
N GLY A 3 -47.08 -27.09 -7.41
CA GLY A 3 -45.64 -27.12 -7.15
C GLY A 3 -45.21 -25.81 -6.49
N GLN A 4 -44.83 -25.88 -5.21
CA GLN A 4 -44.26 -24.75 -4.48
C GLN A 4 -42.88 -24.37 -5.04
N MET A 5 -42.76 -23.20 -5.65
CA MET A 5 -41.48 -22.54 -5.85
C MET A 5 -40.91 -22.11 -4.49
N ARG A 6 -39.86 -22.78 -4.03
CA ARG A 6 -39.02 -22.30 -2.93
C ARG A 6 -38.12 -21.17 -3.44
N CYS A 7 -38.52 -19.93 -3.20
CA CYS A 7 -37.66 -18.76 -3.35
C CYS A 7 -36.58 -18.80 -2.26
N GLN A 8 -35.35 -19.19 -2.61
CA GLN A 8 -34.21 -19.09 -1.71
C GLN A 8 -33.76 -17.64 -1.62
N LEU A 9 -34.21 -16.93 -0.58
CA LEU A 9 -33.66 -15.62 -0.22
C LEU A 9 -32.17 -15.79 0.10
N LYS A 10 -31.28 -15.26 -0.77
CA LYS A 10 -29.84 -15.19 -0.49
C LYS A 10 -29.60 -14.27 0.71
N GLN A 11 -29.46 -14.85 1.89
CA GLN A 11 -29.06 -14.15 3.11
C GLN A 11 -27.68 -13.51 2.88
N LYS A 12 -27.61 -12.18 2.76
CA LYS A 12 -26.34 -11.45 2.73
C LYS A 12 -25.68 -11.65 4.10
N ARG A 13 -24.61 -12.46 4.17
CA ARG A 13 -23.85 -12.65 5.41
C ARG A 13 -23.35 -11.30 5.91
N LYS A 14 -23.53 -11.03 7.19
CA LYS A 14 -22.86 -9.90 7.88
C LYS A 14 -21.36 -10.06 7.66
N ARG A 15 -20.72 -9.06 7.06
CA ARG A 15 -19.27 -9.11 6.81
C ARG A 15 -18.55 -9.06 8.16
N LYS A 16 -17.74 -10.10 8.44
CA LYS A 16 -16.91 -10.15 9.65
C LYS A 16 -15.75 -9.15 9.60
N LEU A 17 -15.16 -8.98 8.41
CA LEU A 17 -14.05 -8.08 8.18
C LEU A 17 -14.55 -6.71 7.73
N SER A 18 -14.15 -5.67 8.47
CA SER A 18 -14.34 -4.27 8.11
C SER A 18 -13.13 -3.74 7.32
N GLY A 19 -13.29 -2.61 6.63
CA GLY A 19 -12.16 -1.95 5.95
C GLY A 19 -11.10 -1.45 6.93
N SER A 20 -11.52 -0.97 8.12
CA SER A 20 -10.61 -0.49 9.16
C SER A 20 -9.77 -1.62 9.77
N SER A 21 -10.38 -2.78 10.05
CA SER A 21 -9.63 -3.95 10.54
C SER A 21 -8.70 -4.51 9.48
N PHE A 22 -9.12 -4.49 8.20
CA PHE A 22 -8.27 -4.92 7.09
C PHE A 22 -7.02 -4.05 6.93
N ILE A 23 -7.16 -2.72 6.89
CA ILE A 23 -5.99 -1.82 6.75
C ILE A 23 -5.06 -1.92 7.96
N LYS A 24 -5.59 -2.01 9.19
CA LYS A 24 -4.76 -2.15 10.39
C LYS A 24 -3.95 -3.44 10.37
N ALA A 25 -4.58 -4.57 10.03
CA ALA A 25 -3.88 -5.86 9.94
C ALA A 25 -2.74 -5.82 8.92
N ILE A 26 -2.95 -5.19 7.75
CA ILE A 26 -1.91 -5.03 6.74
C ILE A 26 -0.80 -4.10 7.22
N ILE A 27 -1.14 -2.92 7.73
CA ILE A 27 -0.15 -1.91 8.12
C ILE A 27 0.64 -2.41 9.33
N PHE A 28 -0.03 -2.74 10.44
CA PHE A 28 0.66 -3.19 11.66
C PHE A 28 1.38 -4.51 11.48
N GLY A 29 0.88 -5.40 10.63
CA GLY A 29 1.59 -6.63 10.28
C GLY A 29 2.94 -6.40 9.63
N ASN A 30 3.08 -5.30 8.86
CA ASN A 30 4.29 -4.98 8.12
C ASN A 30 5.11 -3.82 8.74
N ILE A 31 4.74 -3.30 9.91
CA ILE A 31 5.58 -2.34 10.63
C ILE A 31 6.72 -3.12 11.29
N GLY A 32 7.96 -2.81 10.92
CA GLY A 32 9.16 -3.39 11.52
C GLY A 32 9.51 -4.82 11.09
N ILE A 33 8.65 -5.47 10.29
CA ILE A 33 8.89 -6.77 9.67
C ILE A 33 8.53 -6.70 8.20
N GLU A 34 9.50 -6.99 7.32
CA GLU A 34 9.23 -7.14 5.89
C GLU A 34 8.56 -8.50 5.63
N ASN A 35 7.51 -8.51 4.81
CA ASN A 35 6.76 -9.71 4.39
C ASN A 35 5.96 -10.39 5.52
N CYS A 36 5.05 -9.65 6.14
CA CYS A 36 4.10 -10.20 7.10
C CYS A 36 3.32 -11.40 6.51
N SER A 37 3.27 -12.50 7.25
CA SER A 37 2.51 -13.67 6.83
C SER A 37 1.00 -13.48 6.99
N ILE A 38 0.21 -14.21 6.18
CA ILE A 38 -1.27 -14.26 6.33
C ILE A 38 -1.66 -14.74 7.73
N ASP A 39 -0.86 -15.63 8.34
CA ASP A 39 -1.04 -16.08 9.71
C ASP A 39 -0.95 -14.95 10.73
N THR A 40 0.09 -14.15 10.63
CA THR A 40 0.31 -12.98 11.49
C THR A 40 -0.83 -11.98 11.32
N MET A 41 -1.28 -11.71 10.09
CA MET A 41 -2.43 -10.84 9.86
C MET A 41 -3.73 -11.41 10.46
N CYS A 42 -3.95 -12.73 10.39
CA CYS A 42 -5.07 -13.39 11.06
C CYS A 42 -5.01 -13.25 12.60
N GLN A 43 -3.81 -13.31 13.19
CA GLN A 43 -3.62 -13.08 14.63
C GLN A 43 -3.99 -11.64 15.03
N LEU A 44 -3.50 -10.64 14.27
CA LEU A 44 -3.84 -9.23 14.50
C LEU A 44 -5.35 -8.97 14.37
N LEU A 45 -6.01 -9.60 13.39
CA LEU A 45 -7.47 -9.51 13.26
C LEU A 45 -8.19 -10.16 14.44
N ASN A 46 -7.67 -11.25 14.98
CA ASN A 46 -8.25 -11.93 16.14
C ASN A 46 -8.17 -11.06 17.40
N GLU A 47 -7.11 -10.28 17.58
CA GLU A 47 -6.99 -9.27 18.65
C GLU A 47 -8.10 -8.20 18.57
N GLU A 48 -8.53 -7.84 17.35
CA GLU A 48 -9.70 -6.98 17.12
C GLU A 48 -11.05 -7.73 17.12
N SER A 49 -11.09 -8.97 17.63
CA SER A 49 -12.29 -9.84 17.62
C SER A 49 -12.81 -10.21 16.23
N VAL A 50 -11.97 -10.13 15.19
CA VAL A 50 -12.29 -10.52 13.81
C VAL A 50 -11.70 -11.90 13.51
N VAL A 51 -12.49 -12.96 13.76
CA VAL A 51 -12.06 -14.35 13.52
C VAL A 51 -12.20 -14.72 12.04
N MET A 52 -11.07 -15.04 11.40
CA MET A 52 -10.94 -15.38 9.98
C MET A 52 -9.98 -16.55 9.77
N THR A 53 -10.26 -17.39 8.77
CA THR A 53 -9.30 -18.41 8.32
C THR A 53 -8.27 -17.79 7.38
N LYS A 54 -7.07 -18.39 7.27
CA LYS A 54 -6.03 -17.94 6.33
C LYS A 54 -6.56 -17.80 4.91
N GLN A 55 -7.23 -18.85 4.42
CA GLN A 55 -7.86 -18.86 3.10
C GLN A 55 -8.95 -17.77 2.96
N GLY A 56 -9.70 -17.53 4.03
CA GLY A 56 -10.73 -16.49 4.05
C GLY A 56 -10.15 -15.07 3.94
N LEU A 57 -8.97 -14.83 4.51
CA LEU A 57 -8.23 -13.58 4.39
C LEU A 57 -7.51 -13.48 3.03
N ASP A 58 -6.92 -14.57 2.55
CA ASP A 58 -6.27 -14.65 1.24
C ASP A 58 -7.22 -14.22 0.10
N PHE A 59 -8.47 -14.69 0.13
CA PHE A 59 -9.52 -14.27 -0.79
C PHE A 59 -9.97 -12.80 -0.67
N ARG A 60 -9.34 -12.00 0.20
CA ARG A 60 -9.56 -10.55 0.29
C ARG A 60 -8.49 -9.74 -0.43
N PHE A 61 -7.39 -10.36 -0.88
CA PHE A 61 -6.40 -9.71 -1.72
C PHE A 61 -6.86 -9.67 -3.18
N THR A 62 -7.85 -8.82 -3.46
CA THR A 62 -8.44 -8.64 -4.78
C THR A 62 -8.02 -7.30 -5.41
N LYS A 63 -8.40 -7.07 -6.67
CA LYS A 63 -8.19 -5.77 -7.34
C LYS A 63 -8.88 -4.63 -6.60
N GLU A 64 -10.07 -4.88 -6.04
CA GLU A 64 -10.80 -3.91 -5.23
C GLU A 64 -10.07 -3.59 -3.92
N ALA A 65 -9.38 -4.56 -3.33
CA ALA A 65 -8.55 -4.32 -2.15
C ALA A 65 -7.33 -3.44 -2.48
N VAL A 66 -6.73 -3.61 -3.66
CA VAL A 66 -5.67 -2.72 -4.16
C VAL A 66 -6.20 -1.29 -4.31
N GLU A 67 -7.37 -1.10 -4.94
CA GLU A 67 -7.99 0.22 -5.08
C GLU A 67 -8.39 0.83 -3.73
N PHE A 68 -8.86 0.01 -2.79
CA PHE A 68 -9.10 0.44 -1.41
C PHE A 68 -7.82 0.96 -0.76
N MET A 69 -6.71 0.20 -0.84
CA MET A 69 -5.42 0.62 -0.27
C MET A 69 -4.89 1.89 -0.92
N LYS A 70 -5.04 2.08 -2.24
CA LYS A 70 -4.68 3.34 -2.93
C LYS A 70 -5.47 4.52 -2.41
N ARG A 71 -6.78 4.36 -2.16
CA ARG A 71 -7.61 5.42 -1.59
C ARG A 71 -7.18 5.75 -0.16
N MET A 72 -6.98 4.74 0.68
CA MET A 72 -6.53 4.95 2.06
C MET A 72 -5.14 5.60 2.12
N TYR A 73 -4.27 5.25 1.19
CA TYR A 73 -2.99 5.93 1.01
C TYR A 73 -3.18 7.43 0.71
N ASN A 74 -4.04 7.80 -0.25
CA ASN A 74 -4.33 9.20 -0.55
C ASN A 74 -4.92 9.96 0.65
N GLU A 75 -5.85 9.34 1.38
CA GLU A 75 -6.40 9.91 2.62
C GLU A 75 -5.29 10.13 3.66
N SER A 76 -4.37 9.18 3.83
CA SER A 76 -3.24 9.32 4.76
C SER A 76 -2.32 10.49 4.38
N MET A 77 -2.11 10.75 3.08
CA MET A 77 -1.32 11.88 2.60
C MET A 77 -2.03 13.22 2.84
N ALA A 78 -3.35 13.26 2.76
CA ALA A 78 -4.11 14.45 3.13
C ALA A 78 -3.98 14.78 4.62
N LEU A 79 -3.95 13.75 5.48
CA LEU A 79 -3.78 13.88 6.92
C LEU A 79 -2.36 14.27 7.34
N PHE A 80 -1.33 13.93 6.54
CA PHE A 80 0.07 14.17 6.88
C PHE A 80 0.48 15.67 6.97
N LYS A 81 -0.37 16.59 6.50
CA LYS A 81 -0.04 18.03 6.41
C LYS A 81 0.10 18.69 7.79
N ASN A 82 1.16 19.48 7.98
CA ASN A 82 1.41 20.31 9.18
C ASN A 82 1.64 19.54 10.49
N ILE A 83 2.13 18.31 10.44
CA ILE A 83 2.35 17.50 11.65
C ILE A 83 3.64 17.90 12.40
N LEU A 84 4.70 18.35 11.72
CA LEU A 84 5.97 18.71 12.38
C LEU A 84 6.15 20.23 12.42
N GLN A 85 6.23 20.81 13.61
CA GLN A 85 6.60 22.22 13.73
C GLN A 85 8.11 22.37 13.51
N VAL A 86 8.49 23.14 12.50
CA VAL A 86 9.90 23.46 12.21
C VAL A 86 10.26 24.77 12.92
N ASP A 87 10.86 24.67 14.09
CA ASP A 87 11.44 25.84 14.77
C ASP A 87 12.88 26.07 14.28
N CYS A 88 12.99 26.66 13.09
CA CYS A 88 14.29 27.00 12.50
C CYS A 88 14.24 28.38 11.86
N ARG A 89 14.72 29.39 12.60
CA ARG A 89 14.64 30.81 12.20
C ARG A 89 15.29 31.12 10.85
N ILE A 90 16.37 30.43 10.48
CA ILE A 90 17.03 30.66 9.19
C ILE A 90 16.15 30.20 8.02
N LEU A 91 15.36 29.14 8.19
CA LEU A 91 14.50 28.61 7.14
C LEU A 91 13.27 29.50 6.90
N GLN A 92 12.86 30.31 7.89
CA GLN A 92 11.74 31.25 7.79
C GLN A 92 11.97 32.37 6.76
N GLN A 93 13.21 32.58 6.30
CA GLN A 93 13.53 33.53 5.24
C GLN A 93 13.10 33.03 3.86
N PHE A 94 12.87 31.73 3.70
CA PHE A 94 12.46 31.12 2.45
C PHE A 94 10.94 30.94 2.42
N LYS A 95 10.34 31.08 1.23
CA LYS A 95 8.90 30.77 1.04
C LYS A 95 8.63 29.26 1.14
N SER A 96 9.64 28.44 0.89
CA SER A 96 9.56 26.99 0.87
C SER A 96 10.96 26.37 0.90
N VAL A 97 11.08 25.20 1.51
CA VAL A 97 12.32 24.39 1.51
C VAL A 97 11.96 23.00 1.00
N LYS A 98 12.35 22.70 -0.25
CA LYS A 98 11.99 21.43 -0.91
C LYS A 98 13.07 20.38 -0.68
N LEU A 99 12.70 19.27 -0.06
CA LEU A 99 13.52 18.07 0.05
C LEU A 99 13.10 17.11 -1.05
N LEU A 100 14.00 16.89 -2.00
CA LEU A 100 13.86 15.85 -3.02
C LEU A 100 14.55 14.59 -2.52
N ASP A 101 13.82 13.49 -2.48
CA ASP A 101 14.38 12.18 -2.15
C ASP A 101 13.83 11.11 -3.10
N SER A 102 14.55 10.00 -3.19
CA SER A 102 14.12 8.85 -3.98
C SER A 102 14.64 7.54 -3.42
N SER A 103 13.78 6.52 -3.50
CA SER A 103 14.11 5.17 -3.05
C SER A 103 13.78 4.17 -4.16
N TYR A 104 14.55 3.09 -4.20
CA TYR A 104 14.24 1.91 -5.02
C TYR A 104 13.85 0.78 -4.09
N ILE A 105 12.73 0.13 -4.38
CA ILE A 105 12.23 -1.01 -3.61
C ILE A 105 12.15 -2.20 -4.55
N SER A 106 12.95 -3.23 -4.25
CA SER A 106 12.90 -4.51 -4.95
C SER A 106 11.57 -5.20 -4.67
N LEU A 107 10.99 -5.81 -5.70
CA LEU A 107 9.76 -6.61 -5.58
C LEU A 107 10.06 -8.09 -5.86
N PRO A 108 9.13 -9.00 -5.52
CA PRO A 108 9.24 -10.39 -5.95
C PRO A 108 9.30 -10.48 -7.49
N ASN A 109 10.23 -11.27 -8.03
CA ASN A 109 10.44 -11.41 -9.47
C ASN A 109 9.16 -11.81 -10.24
N SER A 110 8.20 -12.48 -9.58
CA SER A 110 6.87 -12.80 -10.14
C SER A 110 6.04 -11.57 -10.54
N MET A 111 6.42 -10.36 -10.10
CA MET A 111 5.75 -9.11 -10.42
C MET A 111 6.35 -8.37 -11.62
N GLU A 112 7.33 -8.93 -12.33
CA GLU A 112 8.02 -8.30 -13.48
C GLU A 112 7.05 -7.77 -14.54
N ASN A 113 5.99 -8.52 -14.83
CA ASN A 113 4.98 -8.12 -15.81
C ASN A 113 4.19 -6.86 -15.42
N MET A 114 4.15 -6.52 -14.13
CA MET A 114 3.46 -5.33 -13.61
C MET A 114 4.44 -4.19 -13.30
N TYR A 115 5.64 -4.51 -12.82
CA TYR A 115 6.63 -3.55 -12.37
C TYR A 115 8.03 -3.99 -12.78
N LYS A 116 8.50 -3.55 -13.95
CA LYS A 116 9.83 -3.93 -14.43
C LYS A 116 10.93 -3.41 -13.51
N GLY A 117 11.86 -4.30 -13.18
CA GLY A 117 12.99 -3.99 -12.30
C GLY A 117 14.13 -3.27 -13.01
N TYR A 118 15.07 -2.80 -12.21
CA TYR A 118 16.31 -2.22 -12.71
C TYR A 118 17.07 -3.22 -13.61
N GLY A 119 17.62 -2.73 -14.72
CA GLY A 119 18.45 -3.52 -15.63
C GLY A 119 17.69 -4.40 -16.61
N THR A 120 16.37 -4.55 -16.46
CA THR A 120 15.53 -5.41 -17.32
C THR A 120 15.32 -4.87 -18.74
N SER A 121 15.64 -3.59 -18.98
CA SER A 121 15.48 -2.94 -20.27
C SER A 121 16.71 -3.07 -21.19
N TYR A 122 17.82 -3.63 -20.73
CA TYR A 122 19.05 -3.77 -21.52
C TYR A 122 19.06 -5.09 -22.28
N ILE A 123 19.15 -5.01 -23.62
CA ILE A 123 19.24 -6.20 -24.48
C ILE A 123 20.57 -6.92 -24.22
N GLY A 124 20.51 -8.23 -23.97
CA GLY A 124 21.69 -9.08 -23.75
C GLY A 124 22.24 -9.09 -22.32
N TYR A 125 21.55 -8.47 -21.36
CA TYR A 125 21.93 -8.46 -19.95
C TYR A 125 20.84 -9.15 -19.10
N GLU A 126 21.21 -10.16 -18.31
CA GLU A 126 20.29 -10.81 -17.38
C GLU A 126 20.41 -10.16 -15.98
N SER A 127 19.29 -9.58 -15.51
CA SER A 127 19.20 -8.99 -14.18
C SER A 127 18.62 -9.99 -13.17
N ASN A 128 19.24 -10.10 -12.00
CA ASN A 128 18.72 -10.88 -10.88
C ASN A 128 17.47 -10.22 -10.25
N THR A 129 17.32 -8.90 -10.42
CA THR A 129 16.18 -8.10 -9.98
C THR A 129 15.26 -7.84 -11.17
N LYS A 130 14.27 -8.73 -11.34
CA LYS A 130 13.33 -8.67 -12.47
C LYS A 130 12.18 -7.70 -12.22
N SER A 131 11.92 -7.35 -10.98
CA SER A 131 10.87 -6.40 -10.61
C SER A 131 11.29 -5.42 -9.53
N GLY A 132 10.68 -4.24 -9.56
CA GLY A 132 10.94 -3.20 -8.57
C GLY A 132 10.16 -1.93 -8.86
N ILE A 133 10.07 -1.07 -7.86
CA ILE A 133 9.45 0.25 -7.97
C ILE A 133 10.45 1.34 -7.59
N LYS A 134 10.33 2.47 -8.27
CA LYS A 134 11.03 3.70 -7.92
C LYS A 134 10.04 4.68 -7.31
N LEU A 135 10.36 5.11 -6.10
CA LEU A 135 9.68 6.15 -5.35
C LEU A 135 10.45 7.46 -5.56
N GLN A 136 9.77 8.54 -5.93
CA GLN A 136 10.35 9.88 -5.93
C GLN A 136 9.41 10.82 -5.21
N LEU A 137 9.93 11.57 -4.25
CA LEU A 137 9.13 12.45 -3.42
C LEU A 137 9.74 13.85 -3.34
N VAL A 138 8.87 14.85 -3.31
CA VAL A 138 9.21 16.23 -2.97
C VAL A 138 8.43 16.60 -1.73
N PHE A 139 9.15 16.83 -0.64
CA PHE A 139 8.58 17.28 0.62
C PHE A 139 8.90 18.76 0.82
N ASP A 140 7.87 19.59 0.94
CA ASP A 140 8.03 20.95 1.44
C ASP A 140 8.23 20.90 2.94
N TYR A 141 9.48 20.98 3.36
CA TYR A 141 9.87 20.92 4.75
C TYR A 141 9.37 22.13 5.54
N LEU A 142 9.25 23.31 4.93
CA LEU A 142 8.76 24.50 5.65
C LEU A 142 7.25 24.42 5.87
N ASN A 143 6.51 24.10 4.80
CA ASN A 143 5.05 24.05 4.84
C ASN A 143 4.50 22.69 5.29
N GLN A 144 5.38 21.72 5.52
CA GLN A 144 5.03 20.37 5.98
C GLN A 144 4.02 19.68 5.07
N THR A 145 4.24 19.82 3.76
CA THR A 145 3.41 19.21 2.73
C THR A 145 4.24 18.28 1.86
N LEU A 146 3.68 17.10 1.56
CA LEU A 146 4.19 16.27 0.49
C LEU A 146 3.65 16.82 -0.84
N ASP A 147 4.48 17.57 -1.56
CA ASP A 147 4.07 18.25 -2.80
C ASP A 147 3.90 17.26 -3.95
N GLN A 148 4.80 16.29 -4.02
CA GLN A 148 4.79 15.28 -5.06
C GLN A 148 5.21 13.94 -4.49
N LEU A 149 4.47 12.90 -4.86
CA LEU A 149 4.95 11.54 -4.77
C LEU A 149 4.65 10.81 -6.07
N ASN A 150 5.70 10.32 -6.72
CA ASN A 150 5.59 9.46 -7.89
C ASN A 150 6.06 8.06 -7.54
N ILE A 151 5.24 7.08 -7.88
CA ILE A 151 5.60 5.66 -7.87
C ILE A 151 5.63 5.22 -9.33
N THR A 152 6.76 4.69 -9.77
CA THR A 152 6.97 4.21 -11.14
C THR A 152 7.63 2.83 -11.13
N GLU A 153 7.62 2.16 -12.27
CA GLU A 153 8.45 0.97 -12.47
C GLU A 153 9.92 1.28 -12.20
N GLY A 154 10.66 0.28 -11.74
CA GLY A 154 12.07 0.36 -11.35
C GLY A 154 13.05 0.57 -12.52
N ILE A 155 12.55 0.74 -13.75
CA ILE A 155 13.39 0.97 -14.92
C ILE A 155 14.05 2.35 -14.86
N ARG A 156 15.29 2.43 -15.35
CA ARG A 156 15.92 3.71 -15.64
C ARG A 156 15.30 4.24 -16.93
N ARG A 157 14.49 5.30 -16.85
CA ARG A 157 14.10 6.06 -18.03
C ARG A 157 15.37 6.70 -18.60
N VAL A 158 15.77 6.25 -19.79
CA VAL A 158 16.82 6.87 -20.62
C VAL A 158 16.18 7.97 -21.44
#